data_AF-A0A1B3E7P3-F1
#
_entry.id   AF-A0A1B3E7P3-F1
#
_cell.length_a   1.000
_cell.length_b   1.000
_cell.length_c   1.000
_cell.angle_alpha   90.00
_cell.angle_beta   90.00
_cell.angle_gamma   90.00
#
_symmetry.space_group_name_H-M   'P 1'
#
loop_
_entity.id
_entity.type
_entity.pdbx_description
1 polymer ?
#
loop_
_entity_poly.entity_id
_entity_poly.type
_entity_poly.pdbx_seq_one_letter_code
_entity_poly.pdbx_strand_id
1 'polypeptide(L)'
;MSLVQIGLCHGFNSSTRTVGQNQFTDNQILLEVEDVNRYGIAERKTVVVKISKALMEKGINHVWDQLKGKQVAVPVFVATWASKSGNAGHDLFLSGDGKPLNLQLKPAVAA
;
A
#
# COMPACT_ATOMS: atom_id res chain seq x y z
N MET A 1 4.51 15.88 -3.75
CA MET A 1 4.13 15.59 -2.35
C MET A 1 3.58 14.17 -2.34
N SER A 2 4.27 13.20 -1.75
CA SER A 2 3.81 11.80 -1.68
C SER A 2 3.00 11.60 -0.40
N LEU A 3 1.87 10.88 -0.49
CA LEU A 3 1.13 10.43 0.69
C LEU A 3 1.94 9.32 1.36
N VAL A 4 1.82 9.18 2.68
CA VAL A 4 2.53 8.13 3.42
C VAL A 4 1.53 7.30 4.22
N GLN A 5 1.56 5.99 4.01
CA GLN A 5 0.78 5.04 4.79
C GLN A 5 1.69 4.35 5.81
N ILE A 6 1.34 4.42 7.09
CA ILE A 6 2.11 3.77 8.17
C ILE A 6 1.34 2.57 8.68
N GLY A 7 2.01 1.44 8.86
CA GLY A 7 1.38 0.22 9.35
C GLY A 7 2.34 -0.96 9.48
N LEU A 8 1.80 -2.10 9.87
CA LEU A 8 2.52 -3.37 9.96
C LEU A 8 2.57 -4.02 8.56
N CYS A 9 3.78 -4.26 8.05
CA CYS A 9 3.98 -4.89 6.75
C CYS A 9 3.71 -6.39 6.82
N HIS A 10 2.79 -6.89 6.01
CA HIS A 10 2.54 -8.33 5.83
C HIS A 10 3.37 -8.94 4.69
N GLY A 11 4.11 -8.10 3.95
CA GLY A 11 4.99 -8.50 2.86
C GLY A 11 4.35 -8.37 1.49
N PHE A 12 5.02 -8.97 0.50
CA PHE A 12 4.57 -9.03 -0.88
C PHE A 12 3.48 -10.10 -1.05
N ASN A 13 2.52 -9.79 -1.92
CA ASN A 13 1.47 -10.70 -2.35
C ASN A 13 1.25 -10.49 -3.86
N SER A 14 0.89 -11.57 -4.55
CA SER A 14 0.52 -11.55 -5.95
C SER A 14 -0.83 -12.22 -6.11
N SER A 15 -1.75 -11.56 -6.81
CA SER A 15 -3.08 -12.06 -7.09
C SER A 15 -3.34 -12.02 -8.59
N THR A 16 -4.01 -13.04 -9.11
CA THR A 16 -4.47 -13.05 -10.49
C THR A 16 -5.94 -12.67 -10.54
N ARG A 17 -6.29 -11.77 -11.46
CA ARG A 17 -7.68 -11.44 -11.78
C ARG A 17 -7.95 -11.65 -13.26
N THR A 18 -9.13 -12.16 -13.56
CA THR A 18 -9.60 -12.32 -14.93
C THR A 18 -10.54 -11.18 -15.27
N VAL A 19 -10.26 -10.48 -16.37
CA VAL A 19 -11.10 -9.40 -16.90
C VAL A 19 -11.42 -9.71 -18.35
N GLY A 20 -12.67 -10.13 -18.60
CA GLY A 20 -13.08 -10.68 -19.89
C GLY A 20 -12.36 -12.00 -20.17
N GLN A 21 -11.60 -12.05 -21.26
CA GLN A 21 -10.77 -13.21 -21.63
C GLN A 21 -9.30 -13.07 -21.21
N ASN A 22 -8.93 -11.95 -20.59
CA ASN A 22 -7.55 -11.65 -20.21
C ASN A 22 -7.30 -11.97 -18.73
N GLN A 23 -6.14 -12.52 -18.42
CA GLN A 23 -5.66 -12.71 -17.06
C GLN A 23 -4.59 -11.66 -16.72
N PHE A 24 -4.78 -10.93 -15.62
CA PHE A 24 -3.85 -9.92 -15.14
C PHE A 24 -3.30 -10.35 -13.78
N THR A 25 -1.99 -10.20 -13.59
CA THR A 25 -1.33 -10.40 -12.31
C THR A 25 -1.13 -9.05 -11.63
N ASP A 26 -1.81 -8.85 -10.51
CA ASP A 26 -1.65 -7.69 -9.65
C ASP A 26 -0.63 -8.00 -8.55
N ASN A 27 0.43 -7.21 -8.52
CA ASN A 27 1.50 -7.28 -7.54
C ASN A 27 1.27 -6.23 -6.46
N GLN A 28 1.33 -6.62 -5.19
CA GLN A 28 0.89 -5.75 -4.10
C GLN A 28 1.65 -6.00 -2.79
N ILE A 29 1.64 -4.99 -1.92
CA ILE A 29 2.06 -5.08 -0.53
C ILE A 29 0.79 -5.03 0.32
N LEU A 30 0.74 -5.89 1.32
CA LEU A 30 -0.33 -5.87 2.31
C LEU A 30 0.17 -5.17 3.57
N LEU A 31 -0.60 -4.18 4.02
CA LEU A 31 -0.27 -3.38 5.20
C LEU A 31 -1.44 -3.39 6.16
N GLU A 32 -1.23 -3.81 7.40
CA GLU A 32 -2.22 -3.65 8.46
C GLU A 32 -2.09 -2.26 9.07
N VAL A 33 -3.20 -1.53 9.09
CA VAL A 33 -3.28 -0.18 9.61
C VAL A 33 -4.37 -0.15 10.69
N GLU A 34 -4.09 0.58 11.75
CA GLU A 34 -5.08 0.89 12.77
C GLU A 34 -5.71 2.25 12.43
N ASP A 35 -7.03 2.27 12.30
CA ASP A 35 -7.80 3.46 11.97
C ASP A 35 -8.97 3.59 12.96
N VAL A 36 -9.44 4.81 13.19
CA VAL A 36 -10.60 5.05 14.05
C VAL A 36 -11.80 5.22 13.15
N ASN A 37 -12.78 4.32 13.29
CA ASN A 37 -13.98 4.39 12.48
C ASN A 37 -14.85 5.61 12.87
N ARG A 38 -15.93 5.85 12.11
CA ARG A 38 -16.81 7.01 12.32
C ARG A 38 -17.54 7.02 13.67
N TYR A 39 -17.51 5.91 14.41
CA TYR A 39 -18.09 5.77 15.74
C TYR A 39 -17.05 5.90 16.85
N GLY A 40 -15.79 6.21 16.53
CA GLY A 40 -14.71 6.35 17.52
C GLY A 40 -14.09 5.02 17.96
N ILE A 41 -14.39 3.91 17.28
CA ILE A 41 -13.86 2.58 17.62
C ILE A 41 -12.59 2.32 16.80
N ALA A 42 -11.51 1.90 17.46
CA ALA A 42 -10.29 1.48 16.80
C ALA A 42 -10.53 0.18 16.02
N GLU A 43 -10.18 0.19 14.73
CA GLU A 43 -10.34 -0.92 13.80
C GLU A 43 -9.02 -1.18 13.10
N ARG A 44 -8.66 -2.46 12.99
CA ARG A 44 -7.52 -2.90 12.18
C ARG A 44 -8.02 -3.37 10.84
N LYS A 45 -7.48 -2.79 9.77
CA LYS A 45 -7.80 -3.18 8.39
C LYS A 45 -6.54 -3.43 7.59
N THR A 46 -6.63 -4.37 6.66
CA THR A 46 -5.58 -4.59 5.68
C THR A 46 -5.80 -3.66 4.49
N VAL A 47 -4.82 -2.80 4.27
CA VAL A 47 -4.73 -1.92 3.10
C VAL A 47 -3.83 -2.58 2.06
N VAL A 48 -4.27 -2.53 0.81
CA VAL A 48 -3.53 -3.02 -0.35
C VAL A 48 -2.79 -1.85 -1.00
N VAL A 49 -1.48 -2.01 -1.20
CA VAL A 49 -0.66 -1.06 -1.96
C VAL A 49 -0.12 -1.75 -3.19
N LYS A 50 -0.57 -1.32 -4.38
CA LYS A 50 -0.19 -1.91 -5.66
C LYS A 50 1.21 -1.49 -6.07
N ILE A 51 1.91 -2.41 -6.73
CA ILE A 51 3.26 -2.21 -7.27
C ILE A 51 3.16 -2.10 -8.78
N SER A 52 3.74 -1.03 -9.34
CA SER A 52 3.80 -0.87 -10.78
C SER A 52 4.77 -1.88 -11.42
N LYS A 53 4.53 -2.23 -12.68
CA LYS A 53 5.41 -3.15 -13.44
C LYS A 53 6.87 -2.69 -13.42
N ALA A 54 7.12 -1.39 -13.60
CA ALA A 54 8.46 -0.83 -13.58
C ALA A 54 9.19 -0.99 -12.23
N LEU A 55 8.45 -0.98 -11.11
CA LEU A 55 9.04 -1.24 -9.79
C LEU A 55 9.23 -2.73 -9.52
N MET A 56 8.32 -3.58 -10.03
CA MET A 56 8.49 -5.04 -9.99
C MET A 56 9.75 -5.50 -10.73
N GLU A 57 10.00 -4.95 -11.92
CA GLU A 57 11.21 -5.25 -12.70
C GLU A 57 12.51 -4.82 -11.99
N LYS A 58 12.42 -3.88 -11.04
CA LYS A 58 13.53 -3.47 -10.17
C LYS A 58 13.68 -4.33 -8.91
N GLY A 59 12.89 -5.38 -8.76
CA GLY A 59 12.95 -6.31 -7.63
C GLY A 59 12.43 -5.74 -6.32
N ILE A 60 11.55 -4.72 -6.35
CA ILE A 60 11.07 -4.07 -5.14
C ILE A 60 10.31 -5.03 -4.21
N ASN A 61 9.71 -6.09 -4.76
CA ASN A 61 9.03 -7.15 -4.02
C ASN A 61 9.93 -7.75 -2.93
N HIS A 62 11.22 -7.99 -3.22
CA HIS A 62 12.15 -8.55 -2.25
C HIS A 62 12.43 -7.60 -1.07
N VAL A 63 12.48 -6.30 -1.34
CA VAL A 63 12.67 -5.27 -0.30
C VAL A 63 11.51 -5.32 0.71
N TRP A 64 10.28 -5.41 0.21
CA TRP A 64 9.10 -5.41 1.07
C TRP A 64 8.91 -6.73 1.82
N ASP A 65 9.29 -7.87 1.23
CA ASP A 65 9.29 -9.16 1.93
C ASP A 65 10.26 -9.21 3.10
N GLN A 66 11.44 -8.59 2.98
CA GLN A 66 12.41 -8.47 4.09
C GLN A 66 11.89 -7.61 5.27
N LEU A 67 10.82 -6.85 5.05
CA LEU A 67 10.20 -5.99 6.04
C LEU A 67 8.93 -6.60 6.63
N LYS A 68 8.58 -7.84 6.26
CA LYS A 68 7.44 -8.55 6.83
C LYS A 68 7.52 -8.61 8.36
N GLY A 69 6.41 -8.32 9.02
CA GLY A 69 6.30 -8.24 10.47
C GLY A 69 6.88 -6.97 11.09
N LYS A 70 7.37 -6.02 10.30
CA LYS A 70 7.90 -4.74 10.79
C LYS A 70 6.91 -3.61 10.54
N GLN A 71 6.93 -2.62 11.43
CA GLN A 71 6.24 -1.36 11.20
C GLN A 71 7.01 -0.54 10.18
N VAL A 72 6.34 -0.08 9.13
CA VAL A 72 6.95 0.61 7.99
C VAL A 72 6.14 1.85 7.61
N ALA A 73 6.82 2.80 6.98
CA ALA A 73 6.20 3.94 6.31
C ALA A 73 6.29 3.74 4.80
N VAL A 74 5.14 3.58 4.15
CA VAL A 74 5.00 3.25 2.74
C VAL A 74 4.68 4.52 1.96
N PRO A 75 5.53 4.98 1.03
CA PRO A 75 5.21 6.12 0.18
C PRO A 75 4.22 5.70 -0.89
N VAL A 76 3.04 6.33 -0.91
CA VAL A 76 1.97 5.99 -1.85
C VAL A 76 1.44 7.19 -2.61
N PHE A 77 0.81 6.93 -3.75
CA PHE A 77 -0.07 7.85 -4.44
C PHE A 77 -1.42 7.19 -4.69
N VAL A 78 -2.46 8.02 -4.78
CA VAL A 78 -3.83 7.56 -5.02
C VAL A 78 -4.11 7.58 -6.51
N ALA A 79 -4.57 6.46 -7.05
CA ALA A 79 -5.08 6.36 -8.41
C ALA A 79 -6.58 6.09 -8.38
N THR A 80 -7.38 7.04 -8.86
CA THR A 80 -8.84 6.90 -8.96
C THR A 80 -9.23 6.19 -10.24
N TRP A 81 -10.29 5.39 -10.20
CA TRP A 81 -10.83 4.72 -11.38
C TRP A 81 -12.36 4.72 -11.36
N ALA A 82 -12.94 4.65 -12.56
CA ALA A 82 -14.34 4.41 -12.78
C ALA A 82 -14.48 3.29 -13.82
N SER A 83 -15.29 2.27 -13.52
CA SER A 83 -15.57 1.18 -14.43
C SER A 83 -16.72 1.54 -15.37
N LYS A 84 -16.76 0.89 -16.54
CA LYS A 84 -17.89 1.00 -17.47
C LYS A 84 -19.21 0.47 -16.89
N SER A 85 -19.15 -0.35 -15.84
CA SER A 85 -20.31 -0.89 -15.13
C SER A 85 -20.87 0.06 -14.06
N GLY A 86 -20.40 1.32 -14.00
CA GLY A 86 -20.88 2.32 -13.05
C GLY A 86 -20.25 2.25 -11.65
N ASN A 87 -19.22 1.42 -11.44
CA ASN A 87 -18.49 1.39 -10.17
C ASN A 87 -17.38 2.44 -10.20
N ALA A 88 -17.06 3.03 -9.07
CA ALA A 88 -15.90 3.91 -8.93
C ALA A 88 -15.15 3.58 -7.64
N GLY A 89 -13.86 3.89 -7.64
CA GLY A 89 -13.01 3.62 -6.49
C GLY A 89 -11.66 4.29 -6.63
N HIS A 90 -10.78 3.92 -5.72
CA HIS A 90 -9.39 4.33 -5.74
C HIS A 90 -8.51 3.17 -5.31
N ASP A 91 -7.30 3.16 -5.82
CA ASP A 91 -6.23 2.26 -5.44
C ASP A 91 -5.06 3.07 -4.89
N LEU A 92 -4.32 2.49 -3.94
CA LEU A 92 -3.03 3.00 -3.52
C LEU A 92 -1.94 2.32 -4.34
N PHE A 93 -1.02 3.10 -4.87
CA PHE A 93 0.15 2.61 -5.59
C PHE A 93 1.43 3.09 -4.90
N LEU A 94 2.49 2.28 -4.93
CA LEU A 94 3.81 2.72 -4.51
C LEU A 94 4.26 3.94 -5.32
N SER A 95 4.76 4.95 -4.61
CA SER A 95 5.28 6.19 -5.21
C SER A 95 6.80 6.27 -5.14
N GLY A 96 7.38 7.19 -5.91
CA GLY A 96 8.82 7.46 -5.91
C GLY A 96 9.65 6.28 -6.38
N ASP A 97 10.70 5.96 -5.61
CA ASP A 97 11.58 4.79 -5.87
C ASP A 97 11.00 3.47 -5.32
N GLY A 98 9.82 3.53 -4.69
CA GLY A 98 9.10 2.37 -4.16
C GLY A 98 9.66 1.81 -2.85
N LYS A 99 10.67 2.44 -2.24
CA LYS A 99 11.29 1.98 -0.99
C LYS A 99 10.56 2.53 0.24
N PRO A 100 10.64 1.85 1.40
CA PRO A 100 10.12 2.41 2.65
C PRO A 100 10.79 3.73 2.99
N LEU A 101 10.02 4.63 3.60
CA LEU A 101 10.55 5.87 4.15
C LEU A 101 11.12 5.62 5.55
N ASN A 102 12.32 6.13 5.79
CA ASN A 102 12.90 6.19 7.14
C ASN A 102 12.32 7.40 7.88
N LEU A 103 11.10 7.26 8.39
CA LEU A 103 10.53 8.27 9.28
C LEU A 103 11.13 8.10 10.68
N GLN A 104 11.87 9.10 11.14
CA GLN A 104 12.24 9.20 12.56
C GLN A 104 11.11 9.89 13.31
N LEU A 105 10.63 9.25 14.38
CA LEU A 105 9.77 9.91 15.35
C LEU A 105 10.59 11.02 16.03
N LYS A 106 10.30 12.28 15.71
CA LYS A 106 10.80 13.40 16.52
C LYS A 106 9.86 13.50 17.72
N PRO A 107 10.33 13.26 18.96
CA PRO A 107 9.49 13.47 20.13
C PRO A 107 9.00 14.92 20.13
N ALA A 108 7.70 15.11 20.41
CA ALA A 108 7.15 16.44 20.56
C ALA A 108 7.93 17.16 21.64
N VAL A 109 8.51 18.31 21.31
CA VAL A 109 9.08 19.20 22.33
C VAL A 109 7.91 19.59 23.21
N ALA A 110 7.93 19.16 24.47
CA ALA A 110 6.93 19.55 25.45
C ALA A 110 6.89 21.09 25.48
N ALA A 111 5.69 21.64 25.27
CA ALA A 111 5.43 23.08 25.32
C ALA A 111 5.48 23.58 26.77
#